data_AF-A0AAU4W8M3-F1
#
_entry.id   AF-A0AAU4W8M3-F1
#
_cell.length_a   1.000
_cell.length_b   1.000
_cell.length_c   1.000
_cell.angle_alpha   90.00
_cell.angle_beta   90.00
_cell.angle_gamma   90.00
#
_symmetry.space_group_name_H-M   'P 1'
#
loop_
_entity.id
_entity.type
_entity.pdbx_description
1 polymer ?
#
loop_
_entity_poly.entity_id
_entity_poly.type
_entity_poly.pdbx_seq_one_letter_code
_entity_poly.pdbx_strand_id
1 'polypeptide(L)'
;MEEIYQLWLAAAPSPIPEGEARIYWNCKDDPTPALAEGLRCASYLYVGSWSAEHEPENLHAGEGHCPANRLFSWLFYIGTIDRYQAPLLDEELMARLVELYRPRPGDLPADAIELPRLESFLRRHLRLYLLPEESGREVYDQM
;
A
#
# COMPACT_ATOMS: atom_id res chain seq x y z
N MET A 1 -3.37 -18.76 -16.52
CA MET A 1 -3.74 -17.35 -16.30
C MET A 1 -2.54 -16.71 -15.65
N GLU A 2 -2.12 -15.57 -16.16
CA GLU A 2 -1.10 -14.77 -15.49
C GLU A 2 -1.71 -14.22 -14.19
N GLU A 3 -0.97 -14.32 -13.09
CA GLU A 3 -1.39 -13.76 -11.81
C GLU A 3 -1.19 -12.25 -11.85
N ILE A 4 -2.25 -11.50 -11.53
CA ILE A 4 -2.26 -10.04 -11.53
C ILE A 4 -2.46 -9.56 -10.10
N TYR A 5 -1.47 -8.85 -9.59
CA TYR A 5 -1.49 -8.18 -8.30
C TYR A 5 -2.04 -6.77 -8.45
N GLN A 6 -2.71 -6.27 -7.42
CA GLN A 6 -3.30 -4.94 -7.40
C GLN A 6 -2.82 -4.18 -6.17
N LEU A 7 -2.65 -2.86 -6.31
CA LEU A 7 -2.42 -1.97 -5.19
C LEU A 7 -3.58 -1.00 -5.04
N TRP A 8 -4.24 -1.10 -3.90
CA TRP A 8 -5.11 -0.09 -3.33
C TRP A 8 -4.42 0.52 -2.11
N LEU A 9 -4.46 1.84 -1.98
CA LEU A 9 -4.05 2.51 -0.76
C LEU A 9 -5.27 2.77 0.11
N ALA A 10 -5.28 2.18 1.31
CA ALA A 10 -6.28 2.44 2.33
C ALA A 10 -5.72 3.44 3.35
N ALA A 11 -6.34 4.62 3.43
CA ALA A 11 -6.04 5.63 4.44
C ALA A 11 -7.00 5.49 5.63
N ALA A 12 -6.57 4.73 6.64
CA ALA A 12 -7.34 4.42 7.84
C ALA A 12 -7.27 5.56 8.88
N PRO A 13 -8.41 5.98 9.44
CA PRO A 13 -8.47 7.13 10.35
C PRO A 13 -7.97 6.83 11.77
N SER A 14 -7.85 5.55 12.13
CA SER A 14 -7.52 5.09 13.48
C SER A 14 -6.21 4.30 13.48
N PRO A 15 -5.40 4.39 14.56
CA PRO A 15 -4.21 3.58 14.71
C PRO A 15 -4.58 2.09 14.74
N ILE A 16 -3.79 1.28 14.03
CA ILE A 16 -3.88 -0.17 14.08
C ILE A 16 -3.00 -0.67 15.23
N PRO A 17 -3.54 -1.42 16.20
CA PRO A 17 -2.74 -2.02 17.27
C PRO A 17 -1.62 -2.90 16.70
N GLU A 18 -0.43 -2.86 17.30
CA GLU A 18 0.75 -3.62 16.84
C GLU A 18 0.46 -5.12 16.66
N GLY A 19 -0.33 -5.71 17.56
CA GLY A 19 -0.73 -7.13 17.46
C GLY A 19 -1.53 -7.44 16.19
N GLU A 20 -2.45 -6.56 15.81
CA GLU A 20 -3.26 -6.73 14.59
C GLU A 20 -2.47 -6.37 13.34
N ALA A 21 -1.63 -5.33 13.39
CA ALA A 21 -0.71 -5.02 12.31
C ALA A 21 0.27 -6.18 12.04
N ARG A 22 0.72 -6.87 13.09
CA ARG A 22 1.54 -8.07 12.96
C ARG A 22 0.80 -9.23 12.29
N ILE A 23 -0.49 -9.40 12.59
CA ILE A 23 -1.33 -10.42 11.94
C ILE A 23 -1.47 -10.10 10.45
N TYR A 24 -1.80 -8.84 10.13
CA TYR A 24 -1.92 -8.32 8.78
C TYR A 24 -0.64 -8.54 7.94
N TRP A 25 0.50 -8.05 8.40
CA TRP A 25 1.76 -8.15 7.64
C TRP A 25 2.31 -9.56 7.50
N ASN A 26 1.90 -10.50 8.37
CA ASN A 26 2.30 -11.91 8.26
C ASN A 26 1.22 -12.77 7.57
N CYS A 27 0.17 -12.15 7.00
CA CYS A 27 -0.94 -12.84 6.34
C CYS A 27 -1.53 -13.96 7.19
N LYS A 28 -1.75 -13.69 8.48
CA LYS A 28 -2.34 -14.66 9.41
C LYS A 28 -3.86 -14.54 9.43
N ASP A 29 -4.54 -15.68 9.49
CA ASP A 29 -6.01 -15.75 9.57
C ASP A 29 -6.57 -15.56 11.00
N ASP A 30 -5.90 -14.73 11.81
CA ASP A 30 -6.34 -14.41 13.17
C ASP A 30 -7.30 -13.20 13.16
N PRO A 31 -8.28 -13.11 14.08
CA PRO A 31 -9.20 -11.98 14.12
C PRO A 31 -8.51 -10.62 14.37
N THR A 32 -8.80 -9.64 13.52
CA THR A 32 -8.28 -8.25 13.63
C THR A 32 -9.42 -7.23 13.64
N PRO A 33 -10.18 -7.09 14.74
CA PRO A 33 -11.36 -6.23 14.79
C PRO A 33 -11.05 -4.73 14.65
N ALA A 34 -9.93 -4.24 15.18
CA ALA A 34 -9.56 -2.84 15.05
C ALA A 34 -9.10 -2.51 13.62
N LEU A 35 -8.36 -3.41 12.98
CA LEU A 35 -8.00 -3.32 11.57
C LEU A 35 -9.22 -3.34 10.67
N ALA A 36 -10.14 -4.29 10.89
CA ALA A 36 -11.35 -4.41 10.07
C ALA A 36 -12.20 -3.13 10.14
N GLU A 37 -12.40 -2.58 11.35
CA GLU A 37 -13.11 -1.29 11.50
C GLU A 37 -12.33 -0.13 10.85
N GLY A 38 -11.01 -0.10 11.01
CA GLY A 38 -10.15 0.89 10.37
C GLY A 38 -10.27 0.87 8.84
N LEU A 39 -10.28 -0.32 8.24
CA LEU A 39 -10.41 -0.53 6.79
C LEU A 39 -11.83 -0.23 6.30
N ARG A 40 -12.89 -0.52 7.06
CA ARG A 40 -14.26 -0.08 6.73
C ARG A 40 -14.40 1.43 6.67
N CYS A 41 -13.72 2.14 7.57
CA CYS A 41 -13.75 3.60 7.65
C CYS A 41 -12.70 4.28 6.76
N ALA A 42 -11.83 3.52 6.09
CA ALA A 42 -10.74 4.05 5.29
C ALA A 42 -11.22 4.69 3.98
N SER A 43 -10.45 5.67 3.51
CA SER A 43 -10.56 6.16 2.13
C SER A 43 -9.62 5.35 1.24
N TYR A 44 -10.10 4.94 0.07
CA TYR A 44 -9.36 4.07 -0.84
C TYR A 44 -8.97 4.78 -2.12
N LEU A 45 -7.78 4.44 -2.63
CA LEU A 45 -7.33 4.80 -3.97
C LEU A 45 -6.70 3.59 -4.65
N TYR A 46 -7.30 3.14 -5.74
CA TYR A 46 -6.62 2.23 -6.66
C TYR A 46 -5.42 2.95 -7.28
N VAL A 47 -4.24 2.34 -7.20
CA VAL A 47 -2.97 2.90 -7.68
C VAL A 47 -2.54 2.27 -9.00
N GLY A 48 -2.77 0.98 -9.16
CA GLY A 48 -2.34 0.23 -10.33
C GLY A 48 -2.28 -1.27 -10.08
N SER A 49 -1.83 -2.00 -11.09
CA SER A 49 -1.67 -3.45 -11.04
C SER A 49 -0.37 -3.88 -11.71
N TRP A 50 0.12 -5.07 -11.38
CA TRP A 50 1.33 -5.66 -11.96
C TRP A 50 1.25 -7.18 -12.00
N SER A 51 2.17 -7.79 -12.74
CA SER A 51 2.36 -9.25 -12.79
C SER A 51 3.73 -9.64 -12.25
N ALA A 52 3.98 -10.94 -12.13
CA ALA A 52 5.26 -11.49 -11.65
C ALA A 52 6.49 -10.99 -12.42
N GLU A 53 6.35 -10.58 -13.69
CA GLU A 53 7.46 -10.02 -14.49
C GLU A 53 7.97 -8.67 -13.95
N HIS A 54 7.15 -8.00 -13.14
CA HIS A 54 7.50 -6.73 -12.52
C HIS A 54 8.23 -6.88 -11.20
N GLU A 55 8.41 -8.12 -10.72
CA GLU A 55 9.18 -8.40 -9.51
C GLU A 55 10.68 -8.28 -9.80
N PRO A 56 11.43 -7.60 -8.92
CA PRO A 56 12.87 -7.49 -9.09
C PRO A 56 13.56 -8.83 -8.77
N GLU A 57 14.71 -9.08 -9.39
CA GLU A 57 15.52 -10.28 -9.11
C GLU A 57 15.96 -10.35 -7.63
N ASN A 58 16.16 -9.19 -7.00
CA ASN A 58 16.42 -9.05 -5.58
C ASN A 58 15.29 -8.24 -4.93
N LEU A 59 14.58 -8.83 -3.97
CA LEU A 59 13.43 -8.24 -3.27
C LEU A 59 13.84 -7.14 -2.28
N HIS A 60 14.48 -6.08 -2.79
CA HIS A 60 14.76 -4.86 -2.04
C HIS A 60 13.57 -3.89 -2.16
N ALA A 61 13.30 -3.18 -1.06
CA ALA A 61 12.18 -2.26 -0.97
C ALA A 61 12.28 -1.14 -2.02
N GLY A 62 11.25 -0.96 -2.83
CA GLY A 62 11.20 0.10 -3.84
C GLY A 62 11.95 -0.19 -5.14
N GLU A 63 12.36 -1.44 -5.38
CA GLU A 63 13.04 -1.89 -6.61
C GLU A 63 12.10 -2.54 -7.65
N GLY A 64 10.79 -2.61 -7.39
CA GLY A 64 9.82 -3.12 -8.37
C GLY A 64 9.91 -2.43 -9.74
N HIS A 65 9.63 -3.15 -10.82
CA HIS A 65 9.71 -2.63 -12.20
C HIS A 65 8.42 -1.92 -12.65
N CYS A 66 7.59 -1.47 -11.72
CA CYS A 66 6.49 -0.54 -12.00
C CYS A 66 6.14 0.28 -10.75
N PRO A 67 5.42 1.41 -10.91
CA PRO A 67 5.09 2.27 -9.78
C PRO A 67 4.29 1.57 -8.67
N ALA A 68 3.31 0.73 -9.00
CA ALA A 68 2.49 0.04 -8.01
C ALA A 68 3.31 -0.93 -7.15
N ASN A 69 4.13 -1.79 -7.76
CA ASN A 69 5.00 -2.71 -7.03
C ASN A 69 6.03 -1.95 -6.15
N ARG A 70 6.61 -0.86 -6.67
CA ARG A 70 7.55 -0.03 -5.87
C ARG A 70 6.91 0.53 -4.61
N LEU A 71 5.68 1.03 -4.71
CA LEU A 71 4.97 1.53 -3.53
C LEU A 71 4.60 0.39 -2.58
N PHE A 72 4.09 -0.74 -3.10
CA PHE A 72 3.75 -1.92 -2.30
C PHE A 72 4.96 -2.42 -1.50
N SER A 73 6.07 -2.73 -2.18
CA SER A 73 7.29 -3.24 -1.56
C SER A 73 7.88 -2.28 -0.53
N TRP A 74 7.81 -0.96 -0.79
CA TRP A 74 8.27 0.05 0.16
C TRP A 74 7.38 0.14 1.39
N LEU A 75 6.05 0.15 1.22
CA LEU A 75 5.08 0.18 2.33
C LEU A 75 5.19 -1.07 3.20
N PHE A 76 5.35 -2.23 2.57
CA PHE A 76 5.60 -3.50 3.27
C PHE A 76 6.87 -3.42 4.11
N TYR A 77 7.98 -2.93 3.54
CA TYR A 77 9.24 -2.78 4.25
C TYR A 77 9.12 -1.87 5.47
N ILE A 78 8.56 -0.66 5.32
CA ILE A 78 8.44 0.26 6.46
C ILE A 78 7.42 -0.22 7.50
N GLY A 79 6.41 -1.00 7.09
CA GLY A 79 5.45 -1.62 7.98
C GLY A 79 6.01 -2.79 8.80
N THR A 80 7.20 -3.31 8.42
CA THR A 80 7.78 -4.53 8.99
C THR A 80 9.17 -4.37 9.61
N ILE A 81 9.97 -3.36 9.24
CA ILE A 81 11.41 -3.33 9.60
C ILE A 81 11.73 -3.11 11.09
N ASP A 82 10.93 -2.35 11.83
CA ASP A 82 11.19 -2.05 13.26
C ASP A 82 10.11 -2.62 14.20
N ARG A 83 8.86 -2.25 13.92
CA ARG A 83 7.66 -2.72 14.62
C ARG A 83 6.60 -2.98 13.55
N TYR A 84 5.88 -4.08 13.70
CA TYR A 84 4.73 -4.35 12.85
C TYR A 84 3.68 -3.26 13.07
N GLN A 85 3.54 -2.34 12.13
CA GLN A 85 2.65 -1.19 12.26
C GLN A 85 2.09 -0.76 10.92
N ALA A 86 0.93 -0.10 10.94
CA ALA A 86 0.48 0.68 9.79
C ALA A 86 1.31 2.00 9.77
N PRO A 87 2.01 2.32 8.67
CA PRO A 87 2.75 3.58 8.56
C PRO A 87 1.84 4.81 8.71
N LEU A 88 2.25 5.78 9.51
CA LEU A 88 1.60 7.09 9.56
C LEU A 88 2.00 7.90 8.32
N LEU A 89 1.03 8.40 7.58
CA LEU A 89 1.26 9.24 6.41
C LEU A 89 1.61 10.67 6.85
N ASP A 90 2.90 10.93 7.05
CA ASP A 90 3.44 12.28 7.25
C ASP A 90 3.99 12.87 5.92
N GLU A 91 4.52 14.10 5.99
CA GLU A 91 5.08 14.78 4.82
C GLU A 91 6.30 14.06 4.24
N GLU A 92 7.09 13.39 5.07
CA GLU A 92 8.28 12.64 4.64
C GLU A 92 7.88 11.39 3.87
N LEU A 93 6.97 10.59 4.44
CA LEU A 93 6.43 9.41 3.78
C LEU A 93 5.71 9.81 2.49
N MET A 94 4.91 10.87 2.49
CA MET A 94 4.27 11.38 1.28
C MET A 94 5.32 11.72 0.20
N ALA A 95 6.35 12.49 0.54
CA ALA A 95 7.40 12.86 -0.41
C ALA A 95 8.11 11.63 -0.98
N ARG A 96 8.39 10.64 -0.12
CA ARG A 96 9.01 9.38 -0.53
C ARG A 96 8.12 8.57 -1.47
N LEU A 97 6.83 8.44 -1.18
CA LEU A 97 5.88 7.72 -2.07
C LEU A 97 5.76 8.43 -3.42
N VAL A 98 5.73 9.77 -3.45
CA VAL A 98 5.71 10.54 -4.71
C VAL A 98 6.98 10.30 -5.54
N GLU A 99 8.14 10.30 -4.90
CA GLU A 99 9.41 9.99 -5.57
C GLU A 99 9.43 8.56 -6.11
N LEU A 100 9.00 7.59 -5.30
CA LEU A 100 8.89 6.19 -5.69
C LEU A 100 7.88 5.95 -6.80
N TYR A 101 6.88 6.82 -6.98
CA TYR A 101 5.88 6.67 -8.03
C TYR A 101 6.37 7.15 -9.40
N ARG A 102 7.37 8.02 -9.45
CA ARG A 102 7.84 8.59 -10.72
C ARG A 102 8.38 7.48 -11.64
N PRO A 103 8.16 7.58 -12.96
CA PRO A 103 8.72 6.65 -13.93
C PRO A 103 10.25 6.56 -13.82
N ARG A 104 10.79 5.35 -14.00
CA ARG A 104 12.21 5.05 -14.00
C ARG A 104 12.63 4.34 -15.29
N PRO A 105 13.89 4.49 -15.73
CA PRO A 105 14.45 3.60 -16.74
C PRO A 105 14.36 2.14 -16.27
N GLY A 106 13.81 1.27 -17.11
CA GLY A 106 13.61 -0.14 -16.77
C GLY A 106 12.22 -0.49 -16.24
N ASP A 107 11.34 0.50 -16.02
CA ASP A 107 9.93 0.20 -15.75
C ASP A 107 9.31 -0.55 -16.94
N LEU A 108 8.58 -1.62 -16.63
CA LEU A 108 7.76 -2.36 -17.57
C LEU A 108 6.37 -1.72 -17.68
N PRO A 109 5.66 -1.89 -18.82
CA PRO A 109 4.29 -1.40 -18.96
C PRO A 109 3.35 -2.06 -17.96
N ALA A 110 2.71 -1.24 -17.14
CA ALA A 110 1.76 -1.67 -16.12
C ALA A 110 0.60 -0.66 -16.02
N ASP A 111 -0.55 -1.11 -15.52
CA ASP A 111 -1.66 -0.19 -15.23
C ASP A 111 -1.31 0.67 -14.02
N ALA A 112 -1.53 1.97 -14.15
CA ALA A 112 -1.18 2.96 -13.14
C ALA A 112 -2.07 4.19 -13.27
N ILE A 113 -2.42 4.79 -12.13
CA ILE A 113 -3.07 6.10 -12.11
C ILE A 113 -2.11 7.24 -12.47
N GLU A 114 -2.66 8.42 -12.70
CA GLU A 114 -1.85 9.62 -12.91
C GLU A 114 -1.22 10.11 -11.59
N LEU A 115 0.04 10.54 -11.62
CA LEU A 115 0.76 11.05 -10.43
C LEU A 115 -0.01 12.17 -9.68
N PRO A 116 -0.63 13.17 -10.34
CA PRO A 116 -1.43 14.17 -9.64
C PRO A 116 -2.60 13.60 -8.82
N ARG A 117 -3.17 12.46 -9.25
CA ARG A 117 -4.24 11.80 -8.51
C ARG A 117 -3.71 11.15 -7.23
N LEU A 118 -2.55 10.50 -7.31
CA LEU A 118 -1.84 9.98 -6.13
C LEU A 118 -1.48 11.11 -5.16
N GLU A 119 -0.83 12.17 -5.64
CA GLU A 119 -0.42 13.31 -4.80
C GLU A 119 -1.61 13.97 -4.08
N SER A 120 -2.73 14.15 -4.79
CA SER A 120 -3.95 14.73 -4.22
C SER A 120 -4.52 13.85 -3.10
N PHE A 121 -4.54 12.52 -3.31
CA PHE A 121 -4.98 11.57 -2.29
C PHE A 121 -4.06 11.60 -1.07
N LEU A 122 -2.74 11.51 -1.26
CA LEU A 122 -1.79 11.51 -0.14
C LEU A 122 -1.88 12.80 0.67
N ARG A 123 -1.93 13.96 -0.02
CA ARG A 123 -2.06 15.26 0.64
C ARG A 123 -3.34 15.40 1.44
N ARG A 124 -4.47 14.90 0.92
CA ARG A 124 -5.78 14.96 1.58
C ARG A 124 -5.83 14.11 2.85
N HIS A 125 -5.05 13.04 2.91
CA HIS A 125 -5.09 12.05 3.99
C HIS A 125 -3.82 12.04 4.85
N LEU A 126 -3.06 13.14 4.86
CA LEU A 126 -1.98 13.33 5.82
C LEU A 126 -2.48 13.08 7.25
N ARG A 127 -1.61 12.48 8.07
CA ARG A 127 -1.85 12.04 9.45
C ARG A 127 -2.82 10.87 9.61
N LEU A 128 -3.20 10.21 8.51
CA LEU A 128 -3.89 8.91 8.56
C LEU A 128 -2.88 7.77 8.42
N TYR A 129 -3.32 6.56 8.75
CA TYR A 129 -2.52 5.34 8.63
C TYR A 129 -2.68 4.74 7.24
N LEU A 130 -1.59 4.45 6.55
CA LEU A 130 -1.61 4.01 5.16
C LEU A 130 -1.31 2.52 5.05
N LEU A 131 -2.23 1.75 4.46
CA LEU A 131 -2.10 0.32 4.27
C LEU A 131 -2.19 -0.04 2.76
N PRO A 132 -1.33 -0.94 2.25
CA PRO A 132 -1.44 -1.48 0.90
C PRO A 132 -2.41 -2.67 0.84
N GLU A 133 -3.54 -2.51 0.15
CA GLU A 133 -4.57 -3.54 0.00
C GLU A 133 -4.59 -4.13 -1.41
N GLU A 134 -4.96 -5.41 -1.50
CA GLU A 134 -5.19 -6.07 -2.79
C GLU A 134 -6.58 -5.74 -3.37
N SER A 135 -7.47 -5.15 -2.56
CA SER A 135 -8.84 -4.84 -2.96
C SER A 135 -9.34 -3.51 -2.39
N GLY A 136 -10.36 -2.95 -3.04
CA GLY A 136 -11.03 -1.74 -2.60
C GLY A 136 -12.02 -1.97 -1.45
N ARG A 137 -12.67 -0.89 -1.04
CA ARG A 137 -13.66 -0.86 0.05
C ARG A 137 -14.76 -1.94 -0.04
N GLU A 138 -15.13 -2.34 -1.25
CA GLU A 138 -16.26 -3.25 -1.53
C GLU A 138 -16.17 -4.60 -0.81
N VAL A 139 -14.95 -5.05 -0.47
CA VAL A 139 -14.71 -6.28 0.31
C VAL A 139 -15.05 -6.07 1.79
N TYR A 140 -14.71 -4.90 2.33
CA TYR A 140 -14.88 -4.59 3.75
C TYR A 140 -16.31 -4.16 4.12
N ASP A 141 -17.09 -3.67 3.18
CA ASP A 141 -18.52 -3.37 3.40
C ASP A 141 -19.39 -4.65 3.49
N GLN A 142 -18.84 -5.83 3.15
CA GLN A 142 -19.54 -7.13 3.19
C GLN A 142 -19.20 -7.99 4.43
N MET A 143 -18.27 -7.53 5.27
CA MET A 143 -17.78 -8.22 6.49
C MET A 143 -18.37 -7.66 7.78
#